data_AF-A0A662T3W4-F1
#
_entry.id   AF-A0A662T3W4-F1
#
_cell.length_a   1.000
_cell.length_b   1.000
_cell.length_c   1.000
_cell.angle_alpha   90.00
_cell.angle_beta   90.00
_cell.angle_gamma   90.00
#
_symmetry.space_group_name_H-M   'P 1'
#
loop_
_entity.id
_entity.type
_entity.pdbx_description
1 polymer ?
#
loop_
_entity_poly.entity_id
_entity_poly.type
_entity_poly.pdbx_seq_one_letter_code
_entity_poly.pdbx_strand_id
1 'polypeptide(L)' 'MGKVVQVKQLKTAEDIYYANQVGFCPLCGKQFELDQEVVEVETEEFPWEFGDGSRTLIIIMHMDCIRKLF' A
#
# COMPACT_ATOMS: atom_id res chain seq x y z
N MET A 1 -9.34 -6.51 -10.36
CA MET A 1 -9.58 -5.89 -9.03
C MET A 1 -8.46 -6.32 -8.09
N GLY A 2 -7.69 -5.38 -7.51
CA GLY A 2 -6.61 -5.71 -6.57
C GLY A 2 -7.13 -6.48 -5.34
N LYS A 3 -6.32 -7.41 -4.83
CA LYS A 3 -6.64 -8.24 -3.68
C LYS A 3 -6.10 -7.58 -2.41
N VAL A 4 -6.97 -7.36 -1.42
CA VAL A 4 -6.51 -6.92 -0.10
C VAL A 4 -5.66 -8.04 0.50
N VAL A 5 -4.40 -7.71 0.80
CA VAL A 5 -3.45 -8.64 1.41
C VAL A 5 -3.60 -8.61 2.91
N GLN A 6 -3.55 -7.40 3.49
CA GLN A 6 -3.50 -7.23 4.93
C GLN A 6 -3.97 -5.83 5.37
N VAL A 7 -4.64 -5.77 6.52
CA VAL A 7 -4.80 -4.54 7.30
C VAL A 7 -3.75 -4.56 8.40
N LYS A 8 -2.94 -3.50 8.55
CA LYS A 8 -1.90 -3.41 9.59
C LYS A 8 -1.89 -2.06 10.27
N GLN A 9 -1.43 -2.05 11.52
CA GLN A 9 -1.15 -0.82 12.26
C GLN A 9 0.36 -0.61 12.31
N LEU A 10 0.83 0.59 11.98
CA LEU A 10 2.26 0.94 11.93
C LEU A 10 2.78 1.25 13.33
N LYS A 11 3.40 0.29 14.01
CA LYS A 11 3.80 0.44 15.43
C LYS A 11 5.29 0.66 15.63
N THR A 12 6.09 0.42 14.60
CA THR A 12 7.54 0.48 14.68
C THR A 12 8.13 1.40 13.61
N ALA A 13 9.36 1.86 13.83
CA ALA A 13 10.10 2.60 12.82
C ALA A 13 10.36 1.76 11.55
N GLU A 14 10.47 0.44 11.68
CA GLU A 14 10.61 -0.49 10.56
C GLU A 14 9.33 -0.54 9.71
N ASP A 15 8.15 -0.56 10.35
CA ASP A 15 6.86 -0.51 9.65
C ASP A 15 6.73 0.76 8.80
N ILE A 16 7.12 1.90 9.38
CA ILE A 16 7.10 3.21 8.71
C ILE A 16 8.12 3.24 7.57
N TYR A 17 9.33 2.73 7.80
CA TYR A 17 10.39 2.67 6.80
C TYR A 17 9.94 1.85 5.59
N TYR A 18 9.42 0.64 5.83
CA TYR A 18 8.88 -0.20 4.78
C TYR A 18 7.73 0.47 4.04
N ALA A 19 6.76 1.04 4.76
CA ALA A 19 5.58 1.65 4.15
C ALA A 19 5.95 2.84 3.24
N ASN A 20 6.86 3.71 3.69
CA ASN A 20 7.32 4.85 2.91
C ASN A 20 8.30 4.46 1.79
N GLN A 21 8.97 3.31 1.88
CA GLN A 21 9.78 2.77 0.79
C GLN A 21 8.89 2.31 -0.39
N VAL A 22 7.70 1.77 -0.11
CA VAL A 22 6.72 1.40 -1.14
C VAL A 22 6.15 2.64 -1.83
N GLY A 23 6.03 3.77 -1.11
CA GLY A 23 5.74 5.07 -1.71
C GLY A 23 4.84 5.93 -0.82
N PHE A 24 4.02 6.77 -1.46
CA PHE A 24 3.03 7.61 -0.79
C PHE A 24 1.64 6.99 -0.89
N CYS A 25 0.75 7.35 0.03
CA CYS A 25 -0.64 6.95 -0.09
C CYS A 25 -1.27 7.56 -1.37
N PRO A 26 -1.80 6.74 -2.31
CA PRO A 26 -2.32 7.24 -3.59
C PRO A 26 -3.59 8.08 -3.45
N LEU A 27 -4.30 8.00 -2.31
CA LEU A 27 -5.55 8.74 -2.09
C LEU A 27 -5.31 10.17 -1.57
N CYS A 28 -4.26 10.39 -0.78
CA CYS A 28 -4.00 11.69 -0.16
C CYS A 28 -2.61 12.29 -0.47
N GLY A 29 -1.73 11.53 -1.13
CA GLY A 29 -0.37 11.95 -1.49
C GLY A 29 0.59 12.09 -0.32
N LYS A 30 0.21 11.66 0.89
CA LYS A 30 1.03 11.79 2.11
C LYS A 30 1.82 10.52 2.42
N GLN A 31 2.91 10.72 3.15
CA GLN A 31 3.70 9.67 3.78
C GLN A 31 2.94 9.01 4.93
N PHE A 32 3.43 7.85 5.33
CA PHE A 32 2.91 7.06 6.45
C PHE A 32 3.65 7.41 7.74
N GLU A 33 2.91 7.44 8.85
CA GLU A 33 3.40 7.83 10.18
C GLU A 33 3.08 6.75 11.22
N LEU A 34 3.69 6.88 12.40
CA LEU A 34 3.46 5.96 13.52
C LEU A 34 1.98 5.96 13.95
N ASP A 35 1.54 4.81 14.45
CA ASP A 35 0.21 4.53 14.98
C ASP A 35 -0.95 4.62 13.97
N GLN A 36 -0.65 4.83 12.68
CA GLN A 36 -1.64 4.82 11.62
C GLN A 36 -2.06 3.38 11.24
N GLU A 37 -3.33 3.21 10.93
CA GLU A 37 -3.88 2.00 10.32
C GLU A 37 -3.81 2.11 8.79
N VAL A 38 -3.23 1.12 8.13
CA VAL A 38 -3.07 1.07 6.67
C VAL A 38 -3.59 -0.25 6.10
N VAL A 39 -3.97 -0.21 4.84
CA VAL A 39 -4.29 -1.39 4.04
C VAL A 39 -3.18 -1.60 3.02
N GLU A 40 -2.77 -2.86 2.86
CA GLU A 40 -1.92 -3.30 1.76
C GLU A 40 -2.76 -4.05 0.74
N VAL A 41 -2.66 -3.63 -0.52
CA VAL A 41 -3.36 -4.24 -1.65
C VAL A 41 -2.34 -4.71 -2.66
N GLU A 42 -2.45 -5.96 -3.06
CA GLU A 42 -1.70 -6.51 -4.19
C GLU A 42 -2.51 -6.27 -5.45
N THR A 43 -1.91 -5.57 -6.40
CA THR A 43 -2.51 -5.37 -7.73
C THR A 43 -2.43 -6.65 -8.54
N GLU A 44 -3.29 -6.77 -9.55
CA GLU A 44 -3.23 -7.89 -10.49
C GLU A 44 -1.93 -7.87 -11.29
N GLU A 45 -1.49 -9.06 -11.72
CA GLU A 45 -0.31 -9.24 -12.54
C GLU A 45 -0.41 -8.39 -13.81
N PHE A 46 0.57 -7.50 -14.03
CA PHE A 46 0.67 -6.79 -15.29
C PHE A 46 1.11 -7.77 -16.40
N PRO A 47 0.45 -7.75 -17.58
CA PRO A 47 0.87 -8.59 -18.69
C PRO A 47 2.30 -8.25 -19.10
N TRP A 48 3.03 -9.30 -19.49
CA TRP A 48 4.46 -9.43 -19.78
C TRP A 48 5.14 -8.39 -20.69
N GLU A 49 4.42 -7.41 -21.24
CA GLU A 49 4.89 -6.50 -22.27
C GLU A 49 5.95 -5.48 -21.78
N PHE A 50 6.24 -5.44 -20.47
CA PHE A 50 7.17 -4.47 -19.87
C PHE A 50 8.39 -5.08 -19.15
N GLY A 51 8.62 -6.40 -19.21
CA GLY A 51 9.89 -7.03 -18.80
C GLY A 51 9.87 -7.93 -17.55
N ASP A 52 10.76 -8.93 -17.61
CA ASP A 52 11.32 -9.89 -16.62
C ASP A 52 10.44 -10.63 -15.58
N GLY A 53 9.12 -10.49 -15.60
CA GLY A 53 8.22 -11.40 -14.88
C GLY A 53 6.93 -10.72 -14.43
N SER A 54 5.90 -11.51 -14.09
CA SER A 54 4.69 -10.97 -13.47
C SER A 54 5.03 -10.38 -12.09
N ARG A 55 5.26 -9.07 -12.03
CA ARG A 55 5.47 -8.37 -10.77
C ARG A 55 4.12 -7.85 -10.29
N THR A 56 3.55 -8.50 -9.29
CA THR A 56 2.47 -7.89 -8.51
C THR A 56 3.02 -6.64 -7.81
N LEU A 57 2.35 -5.50 -8.01
CA LEU A 57 2.68 -4.27 -7.29
C LEU A 57 1.89 -4.25 -5.98
N ILE A 58 2.62 -4.08 -4.87
CA ILE A 58 2.03 -3.83 -3.55
C ILE A 58 1.78 -2.32 -3.43
N ILE A 59 0.53 -1.95 -3.12
CA ILE A 59 0.11 -0.58 -2.86
C ILE A 59 -0.33 -0.49 -1.40
N ILE A 60 0.14 0.54 -0.70
CA ILE A 60 -0.25 0.82 0.68
C ILE A 60 -1.13 2.07 0.71
N MET A 61 -2.21 2.04 1.49
CA MET A 61 -3.15 3.15 1.64
C MET A 61 -3.50 3.39 3.10
N HIS A 62 -3.66 4.66 3.51
CA HIS A 62 -4.21 4.99 4.82
C HIS A 62 -5.66 4.50 4.93
N MET A 63 -5.98 3.80 6.02
CA MET A 63 -7.32 3.25 6.22
C MET A 63 -8.37 4.37 6.38
N ASP A 64 -7.99 5.50 6.97
CA ASP A 64 -8.82 6.70 7.06
C ASP A 64 -9.13 7.35 5.70
N CYS A 65 -8.27 7.15 4.69
CA CYS A 65 -8.56 7.61 3.34
C CYS A 65 -9.57 6.68 2.65
N ILE A 66 -9.44 5.36 2.85
CA ILE A 66 -10.39 4.37 2.31
C ILE A 66 -11.78 4.57 2.90
N ARG A 67 -11.88 4.77 4.22
CA ARG A 67 -13.15 4.99 4.93
C ARG A 67 -13.91 6.23 4.46
N LYS A 68 -13.29 7.18 3.74
CA LYS A 68 -13.96 8.36 3.18
C LYS A 68 -14.59 8.11 1.81
N LEU A 69 -14.28 6.96 1.18
CA LEU A 69 -14.81 6.59 -0.13
C LEU A 69 -16.16 5.84 -0.04
N PHE A 70 -16.56 5.45 1.18
CA PHE A 70 -17.80 4.74 1.50
C PHE A 70 -18.55 5.46 2.63
#